data_AF-A0A511BMK2-F1
#
_entry.id   AF-A0A511BMK2-F1
#
_cell.length_a   1.000
_cell.length_b   1.000
_cell.length_c   1.000
_cell.angle_alpha   90.00
_cell.angle_beta   90.00
_cell.angle_gamma   90.00
#
_symmetry.space_group_name_H-M   'P 1'
#
loop_
_entity.id
_entity.type
_entity.pdbx_description
1 polymer ?
#
loop_
_entity_poly.entity_id
_entity_poly.type
_entity_poly.pdbx_seq_one_letter_code
_entity_poly.pdbx_strand_id
1 'polypeptide(L)'
;MTPGEALLNSVTIDGEPVSGLYDQWSPAEHVVLADNVQCLTFHDPLSGRSAVWYLDGNACYCGSHIEVVQRLRPEEICDTVAPWFDDLARHALVSSPTPLPDIPPMPLFLAVQLAAAWAVRNLADVRLIQSALLGKDRSADRPEDLPIAPRQLRRLLGTRIAPETLVVLSPFTDRPLRSQISFSVDHQIIHRFCDPETDTVFYLVWWEKQLDQSPSLYFPESRLIVSDIDLAGMIPPRILGWYMSTPDHVSLIAEAREFEAQDFGLGSASSLLASPENTVSPPTTPEDVSTADMISESWAFLHRTQDEPSESPAAEDPTRTRPSGSLLGRLRSLVRKK
;
A
#
# COMPACT_ATOMS: atom_id res chain seq x y z
N MET A 1 24.41 -24.23 -15.52
CA MET A 1 24.86 -23.87 -14.16
C MET A 1 24.58 -22.41 -13.96
N THR A 2 23.68 -22.04 -13.05
CA THR A 2 23.38 -20.64 -12.74
C THR A 2 24.52 -20.03 -11.92
N PRO A 3 24.66 -18.68 -11.87
CA PRO A 3 25.64 -18.04 -11.00
C PRO A 3 25.48 -18.45 -9.52
N GLY A 4 24.23 -18.62 -9.05
CA GLY A 4 23.94 -19.10 -7.70
C GLY A 4 24.41 -20.54 -7.45
N GLU A 5 24.23 -21.45 -8.41
CA GLU A 5 24.76 -22.82 -8.32
C GLU A 5 26.28 -22.85 -8.30
N ALA A 6 26.93 -22.00 -9.11
CA ALA A 6 28.38 -21.88 -9.15
C ALA A 6 28.94 -21.40 -7.81
N LEU A 7 28.31 -20.38 -7.20
CA LEU A 7 28.72 -19.86 -5.90
C LEU A 7 28.51 -20.90 -4.80
N LEU A 8 27.36 -21.58 -4.76
CA LEU A 8 27.06 -22.58 -3.73
C LEU A 8 28.18 -23.64 -3.61
N ASN A 9 28.76 -24.08 -4.74
CA ASN A 9 29.86 -25.06 -4.76
C ASN A 9 31.16 -24.56 -4.09
N SER A 10 31.31 -23.24 -3.92
CA SER A 10 32.42 -22.62 -3.20
C SER A 10 32.07 -22.20 -1.77
N VAL A 11 30.79 -22.29 -1.37
CA VAL A 11 30.37 -21.89 -0.02
C VAL A 11 30.88 -22.90 1.00
N THR A 12 31.37 -22.39 2.12
CA THR A 12 31.73 -23.20 3.29
C THR A 12 30.89 -22.83 4.52
N ILE A 13 30.55 -23.81 5.34
CA ILE A 13 29.91 -23.64 6.65
C ILE A 13 30.87 -24.25 7.67
N ASP A 14 31.35 -23.44 8.62
CA ASP A 14 32.32 -23.88 9.63
C ASP A 14 33.59 -24.53 9.06
N GLY A 15 34.01 -24.07 7.87
CA GLY A 15 35.21 -24.53 7.17
C GLY A 15 34.99 -25.76 6.29
N GLU A 16 33.79 -26.35 6.33
CA GLU A 16 33.42 -27.50 5.51
C GLU A 16 32.65 -27.04 4.27
N PRO A 17 32.93 -27.58 3.07
CA PRO A 17 32.20 -27.25 1.86
C PRO A 17 30.75 -27.73 1.95
N VAL A 18 29.82 -26.92 1.42
CA VAL A 18 28.41 -27.30 1.37
C VAL A 18 28.23 -28.46 0.37
N SER A 19 27.76 -29.60 0.87
CA SER A 19 27.54 -30.81 0.07
C SER A 19 26.18 -30.85 -0.63
N GLY A 20 25.22 -30.03 -0.17
CA GLY A 20 23.89 -29.93 -0.75
C GLY A 20 22.97 -29.05 0.09
N LEU A 21 21.84 -28.66 -0.50
CA LEU A 21 20.73 -28.01 0.18
C LEU A 21 19.68 -29.05 0.58
N TYR A 22 18.72 -28.66 1.43
CA TYR A 22 17.51 -29.46 1.63
C TYR A 22 16.75 -29.64 0.31
N ASP A 23 16.09 -30.79 0.14
CA ASP A 23 15.49 -31.33 -1.10
C ASP A 23 14.52 -30.40 -1.88
N GLN A 24 14.19 -29.21 -1.37
CA GLN A 24 13.24 -28.26 -1.98
C GLN A 24 13.84 -26.90 -2.32
N TRP A 25 15.05 -26.61 -1.84
CA TRP A 25 15.66 -25.29 -2.04
C TRP A 25 16.62 -25.31 -3.21
N SER A 26 16.47 -24.34 -4.11
CA SER A 26 17.42 -24.08 -5.19
C SER A 26 18.10 -22.72 -5.01
N PRO A 27 19.40 -22.60 -5.31
CA PRO A 27 20.05 -21.30 -5.43
C PRO A 27 19.36 -20.48 -6.53
N ALA A 28 19.06 -19.23 -6.22
CA ALA A 28 18.43 -18.30 -7.15
C ALA A 28 19.45 -17.28 -7.65
N GLU A 29 19.72 -16.24 -6.87
CA GLU A 29 20.54 -15.11 -7.29
C GLU A 29 21.73 -14.89 -6.37
N HIS A 30 22.86 -14.53 -6.97
CA HIS A 30 24.05 -14.06 -6.26
C HIS A 30 24.13 -12.55 -6.40
N VAL A 31 24.14 -11.84 -5.28
CA VAL A 31 24.26 -10.39 -5.21
C VAL A 31 25.50 -10.04 -4.39
N VAL A 32 26.42 -9.29 -4.98
CA VAL A 32 27.60 -8.75 -4.29
C VAL A 32 27.24 -7.36 -3.80
N LEU A 33 27.20 -7.17 -2.48
CA LEU A 33 26.95 -5.87 -1.88
C LEU A 33 28.26 -5.07 -1.73
N ALA A 34 29.32 -5.77 -1.33
CA ALA A 34 30.69 -5.26 -1.25
C ALA A 34 31.68 -6.44 -1.38
N ASP A 35 32.98 -6.14 -1.51
CA ASP A 35 34.04 -7.16 -1.60
C ASP A 35 33.99 -8.18 -0.45
N ASN A 36 33.57 -7.74 0.74
CA ASN A 36 33.48 -8.56 1.95
C ASN A 36 32.04 -8.99 2.30
N VAL A 37 31.02 -8.60 1.54
CA VAL A 37 29.62 -8.91 1.83
C VAL A 37 28.91 -9.39 0.56
N GLN A 38 28.58 -10.67 0.55
CA GLN A 38 27.87 -11.31 -0.55
C GLN A 38 26.57 -11.95 -0.06
N CYS A 39 25.58 -11.99 -0.93
CA CYS A 39 24.28 -12.58 -0.65
C CYS A 39 23.99 -13.66 -1.69
N LEU A 40 23.63 -14.85 -1.22
CA LEU A 40 23.08 -15.91 -2.05
C LEU A 40 21.61 -16.10 -1.67
N THR A 41 20.71 -15.83 -2.59
CA THR A 41 19.28 -16.08 -2.37
C THR A 41 18.90 -17.48 -2.81
N PHE A 42 17.86 -18.01 -2.19
CA PHE A 42 17.29 -19.31 -2.51
C PHE A 42 15.79 -19.18 -2.69
N HIS A 43 15.23 -20.08 -3.48
CA HIS A 43 13.80 -20.17 -3.70
C HIS A 43 13.33 -21.61 -3.53
N ASP A 44 12.17 -21.77 -2.92
CA ASP A 44 11.42 -23.02 -2.88
C ASP A 44 10.25 -22.89 -3.87
N PRO A 45 10.33 -23.52 -5.06
CA PRO A 45 9.32 -23.37 -6.10
C PRO A 45 7.97 -24.00 -5.73
N LEU A 46 7.92 -24.88 -4.73
CA LEU A 46 6.66 -25.52 -4.31
C LEU A 46 5.87 -24.62 -3.36
N SER A 47 6.55 -24.00 -2.41
CA SER A 47 5.89 -23.12 -1.42
C SER A 47 5.93 -21.64 -1.79
N GLY A 48 6.74 -21.25 -2.78
CA GLY A 48 7.00 -19.87 -3.16
C GLY A 48 7.88 -19.11 -2.16
N ARG A 49 8.45 -19.79 -1.16
CA ARG A 49 9.28 -19.14 -0.13
C ARG A 49 10.64 -18.74 -0.69
N SER A 50 11.21 -17.70 -0.10
CA SER A 50 12.57 -17.24 -0.38
C SER A 50 13.39 -17.21 0.90
N ALA A 51 14.70 -17.41 0.76
CA ALA A 51 15.67 -17.29 1.83
C ALA A 51 16.94 -16.61 1.30
N VAL A 52 17.78 -16.14 2.21
CA VAL A 52 19.08 -15.55 1.88
C VAL A 52 20.13 -16.14 2.81
N TRP A 53 21.31 -16.41 2.28
CA TRP A 53 22.54 -16.55 3.04
C TRP A 53 23.40 -15.32 2.82
N TYR A 54 23.83 -14.71 3.92
CA TYR A 54 24.89 -13.72 3.94
C TYR A 54 26.23 -14.46 4.04
N LEU A 55 27.17 -14.08 3.18
CA LEU A 55 28.49 -14.68 3.05
C LEU A 55 29.56 -13.59 3.15
N ASP A 56 30.72 -13.94 3.67
CA ASP A 56 31.88 -13.05 3.65
C ASP A 56 32.61 -13.04 2.29
N GLY A 57 33.69 -12.28 2.17
CA GLY A 57 34.52 -12.21 0.96
C GLY A 57 35.14 -13.54 0.51
N ASN A 58 35.20 -14.54 1.40
CA ASN A 58 35.72 -15.88 1.11
C ASN A 58 34.59 -16.90 0.88
N ALA A 59 33.35 -16.44 0.65
CA ALA A 59 32.16 -17.27 0.53
C ALA A 59 31.88 -18.15 1.78
N CYS A 60 32.35 -17.75 2.97
CA CYS A 60 31.98 -18.43 4.20
C CYS A 60 30.59 -17.98 4.65
N TYR A 61 29.74 -18.94 5.02
CA TYR A 61 28.43 -18.66 5.57
C TYR A 61 28.53 -17.86 6.87
N CYS A 62 27.82 -16.72 6.89
CA CYS A 62 27.76 -15.82 8.02
C CYS A 62 26.41 -15.90 8.72
N GLY A 63 25.31 -16.05 7.99
CA GLY A 63 23.99 -16.17 8.59
C GLY A 63 22.88 -16.14 7.57
N SER A 64 21.66 -16.47 7.99
CA SER A 64 20.46 -16.40 7.13
C SER A 64 19.60 -15.17 7.37
N HIS A 65 19.95 -14.35 8.37
CA HIS A 65 19.22 -13.15 8.73
C HIS A 65 20.18 -12.12 9.32
N ILE A 66 20.00 -10.85 8.97
CA ILE A 66 20.96 -9.77 9.25
C ILE A 66 21.20 -9.58 10.76
N GLU A 67 20.17 -9.74 11.59
CA GLU A 67 20.26 -9.58 13.05
C GLU A 67 21.06 -10.69 13.76
N VAL A 68 21.34 -11.81 13.08
CA VAL A 68 21.99 -12.99 13.68
C VAL A 68 23.17 -13.48 12.83
N VAL A 69 23.74 -12.61 12.00
CA VAL A 69 24.98 -12.94 11.28
C VAL A 69 26.13 -13.15 12.25
N GLN A 70 26.95 -14.12 11.93
CA GLN A 70 28.20 -14.48 12.57
C GLN A 70 29.33 -14.15 11.59
N ARG A 71 30.51 -13.79 12.09
CA ARG A 71 31.70 -13.41 11.28
C ARG A 71 31.60 -12.08 10.53
N LEU A 72 30.39 -11.69 10.10
CA LEU A 72 30.04 -10.31 9.74
C LEU A 72 29.35 -9.62 10.91
N ARG A 73 29.40 -8.29 10.92
CA ARG A 73 28.58 -7.47 11.81
C ARG A 73 27.33 -6.97 11.09
N PRO A 74 26.15 -6.91 11.75
CA PRO A 74 24.94 -6.33 11.15
C PRO A 74 25.15 -4.89 10.65
N GLU A 75 26.04 -4.13 11.29
CA GLU A 75 26.45 -2.79 10.86
C GLU A 75 27.19 -2.82 9.53
N GLU A 76 28.12 -3.76 9.32
CA GLU A 76 28.89 -3.86 8.07
C GLU A 76 27.98 -4.06 6.84
N ILE A 77 26.93 -4.88 6.99
CA ILE A 77 25.94 -5.10 5.93
C ILE A 77 25.09 -3.85 5.71
N CYS A 78 24.58 -3.24 6.78
CA CYS A 78 23.71 -2.07 6.67
C CYS A 78 24.44 -0.84 6.16
N ASP A 79 25.67 -0.59 6.61
CA ASP A 79 26.49 0.55 6.19
C ASP A 79 26.84 0.44 4.69
N THR A 80 27.01 -0.78 4.19
CA THR A 80 27.23 -1.05 2.76
C THR A 80 26.04 -0.60 1.91
N VAL A 81 24.82 -0.88 2.37
CA VAL A 81 23.60 -0.60 1.59
C VAL A 81 22.94 0.75 1.94
N ALA A 82 23.38 1.40 3.03
CA ALA A 82 22.82 2.64 3.53
C ALA A 82 22.79 3.76 2.48
N PRO A 83 23.86 4.01 1.69
CA PRO A 83 23.82 5.06 0.67
C PRO A 83 22.67 4.89 -0.33
N TRP A 84 22.38 3.65 -0.75
CA TRP A 84 21.31 3.39 -1.71
C TRP A 84 19.92 3.63 -1.10
N PHE A 85 19.70 3.24 0.16
CA PHE A 85 18.42 3.46 0.82
C PHE A 85 18.22 4.91 1.27
N ASP A 86 19.29 5.61 1.66
CA ASP A 86 19.26 7.04 1.93
C ASP A 86 18.87 7.82 0.68
N ASP A 87 19.45 7.47 -0.48
CA ASP A 87 19.11 8.10 -1.75
C ASP A 87 17.70 7.74 -2.21
N LEU A 88 17.26 6.47 -2.07
CA LEU A 88 15.87 6.09 -2.32
C LEU A 88 14.89 6.86 -1.46
N ALA A 89 15.16 6.98 -0.15
CA ALA A 89 14.28 7.70 0.77
C ALA A 89 14.19 9.19 0.43
N ARG A 90 15.30 9.80 -0.03
CA ARG A 90 15.36 11.20 -0.44
C ARG A 90 14.75 11.47 -1.82
N HIS A 91 14.89 10.52 -2.75
CA HIS A 91 14.67 10.79 -4.16
C HIS A 91 13.63 9.92 -4.84
N ALA A 92 13.24 8.77 -4.29
CA ALA A 92 12.17 7.94 -4.88
C ALA A 92 10.79 8.21 -4.26
N LEU A 93 10.75 8.72 -3.03
CA LEU A 93 9.52 8.99 -2.28
C LEU A 93 8.96 10.42 -2.48
N VAL A 94 9.54 11.19 -3.40
CA VAL A 94 9.12 12.55 -3.77
C VAL A 94 8.29 12.54 -5.05
N SER A 95 7.65 13.66 -5.40
CA SER A 95 6.75 13.78 -6.55
C SER A 95 7.39 13.36 -7.87
N SER A 96 8.59 13.86 -8.12
CA SER A 96 9.40 13.65 -9.32
C SER A 96 10.65 12.86 -8.98
N PRO A 97 10.57 11.52 -9.01
CA PRO A 97 11.68 10.69 -8.57
C PRO A 97 12.86 10.71 -9.54
N THR A 98 14.06 10.45 -9.03
CA THR A 98 15.28 10.35 -9.86
C THR A 98 15.85 8.94 -9.82
N PRO A 99 16.46 8.45 -10.92
CA PRO A 99 17.04 7.13 -10.95
C PRO A 99 18.26 7.06 -10.04
N LEU A 100 18.51 5.90 -9.45
CA LEU A 100 19.71 5.67 -8.67
C LEU A 100 20.84 5.19 -9.56
N PRO A 101 22.03 5.79 -9.45
CA PRO A 101 23.21 5.31 -10.16
C PRO A 101 23.75 4.03 -9.51
N ASP A 102 24.33 3.15 -10.34
CA ASP A 102 25.26 2.10 -9.92
C ASP A 102 24.74 1.11 -8.85
N ILE A 103 23.43 0.82 -8.85
CA ILE A 103 22.84 -0.19 -7.97
C ILE A 103 22.94 -1.59 -8.60
N PRO A 104 23.43 -2.61 -7.87
CA PRO A 104 23.40 -3.98 -8.37
C PRO A 104 21.95 -4.47 -8.49
N PRO A 105 21.60 -5.24 -9.53
CA PRO A 105 20.26 -5.81 -9.65
C PRO A 105 19.97 -6.65 -8.40
N MET A 106 18.86 -6.33 -7.73
CA MET A 106 18.53 -6.91 -6.44
C MET A 106 17.14 -7.53 -6.47
N PRO A 107 16.99 -8.82 -6.11
CA PRO A 107 15.69 -9.44 -6.06
C PRO A 107 14.85 -8.79 -4.96
N LEU A 108 13.56 -8.60 -5.23
CA LEU A 108 12.61 -7.92 -4.33
C LEU A 108 12.70 -8.44 -2.88
N PHE A 109 12.74 -9.76 -2.70
CA PHE A 109 12.87 -10.36 -1.36
C PHE A 109 14.11 -9.84 -0.60
N LEU A 110 15.28 -9.84 -1.24
CA LEU A 110 16.52 -9.36 -0.62
C LEU A 110 16.46 -7.85 -0.37
N ALA A 111 15.94 -7.10 -1.34
CA ALA A 111 15.78 -5.65 -1.23
C ALA A 111 14.89 -5.26 -0.05
N VAL A 112 13.76 -5.95 0.16
CA VAL A 112 12.86 -5.70 1.30
C VAL A 112 13.52 -6.05 2.63
N GLN A 113 14.28 -7.15 2.71
CA GLN A 113 15.01 -7.53 3.93
C GLN A 113 16.05 -6.47 4.33
N LEU A 114 16.85 -6.02 3.35
CA LEU A 114 17.85 -4.97 3.56
C LEU A 114 17.19 -3.61 3.89
N ALA A 115 16.11 -3.26 3.19
CA ALA A 115 15.35 -2.04 3.48
C ALA A 115 14.76 -2.05 4.88
N ALA A 116 14.28 -3.21 5.36
CA ALA A 116 13.73 -3.36 6.71
C ALA A 116 14.80 -3.13 7.77
N ALA A 117 15.97 -3.74 7.59
CA ALA A 117 17.10 -3.57 8.50
C ALA A 117 17.59 -2.11 8.57
N TRP A 118 17.69 -1.45 7.41
CA TRP A 118 18.01 -0.04 7.31
C TRP A 118 16.93 0.85 7.96
N ALA A 119 15.65 0.57 7.72
CA ALA A 119 14.54 1.37 8.22
C ALA A 119 14.41 1.33 9.75
N VAL A 120 14.67 0.19 10.39
CA VAL A 120 14.67 0.10 11.86
C VAL A 120 15.64 1.11 12.49
N ARG A 121 16.74 1.43 11.80
CA ARG A 121 17.78 2.36 12.28
C ARG A 121 17.51 3.80 11.87
N ASN A 122 16.97 4.02 10.67
CA ASN A 122 16.90 5.33 10.03
C ASN A 122 15.48 5.95 9.99
N LEU A 123 14.44 5.13 10.17
CA LEU A 123 13.03 5.55 10.18
C LEU A 123 12.39 5.38 11.57
N ALA A 124 13.19 5.46 12.64
CA ALA A 124 12.73 5.28 14.02
C ALA A 124 11.70 6.33 14.48
N ASP A 125 11.62 7.47 13.80
CA ASP A 125 10.69 8.56 14.09
C ASP A 125 9.40 8.51 13.24
N VAL A 126 9.19 7.43 12.47
CA VAL A 126 7.91 7.22 11.79
C VAL A 126 6.79 7.06 12.81
N ARG A 127 5.82 7.97 12.73
CA ARG A 127 4.64 8.00 13.58
C ARG A 127 3.62 7.00 13.06
N LEU A 128 3.23 6.04 13.89
CA LEU A 128 2.14 5.11 13.59
C LEU A 128 0.89 5.52 14.36
N ILE A 129 -0.21 5.75 13.65
CA ILE A 129 -1.50 6.11 14.22
C ILE A 129 -2.54 5.06 13.82
N GLN A 130 -3.26 4.54 14.81
CA GLN A 130 -4.40 3.67 14.55
C GLN A 130 -5.57 4.46 13.99
N SER A 131 -6.21 3.95 12.95
CA SER A 131 -7.32 4.62 12.28
C SER A 131 -8.51 4.81 13.23
N ALA A 132 -8.72 3.85 14.14
CA ALA A 132 -9.76 3.90 15.15
C ALA A 132 -9.64 5.09 16.13
N LEU A 133 -8.43 5.64 16.31
CA LEU A 133 -8.19 6.78 17.19
C LEU A 133 -8.59 8.12 16.56
N LEU A 134 -8.71 8.18 15.23
CA LEU A 134 -9.05 9.40 14.49
C LEU A 134 -10.52 9.82 14.62
N GLY A 135 -11.39 8.90 15.06
CA GLY A 135 -12.83 9.13 15.22
C GLY A 135 -13.26 9.63 16.60
N LYS A 136 -12.35 9.67 17.59
CA LYS A 136 -12.67 10.17 18.93
C LYS A 136 -12.33 11.65 18.99
N ASP A 137 -13.34 12.52 18.98
CA ASP A 137 -13.26 13.98 19.19
C ASP A 137 -12.77 14.37 20.61
N ARG A 138 -11.81 13.63 21.18
CA ARG A 138 -11.08 14.04 22.37
C ARG A 138 -9.88 14.84 21.90
N SER A 139 -10.03 16.16 21.94
CA SER A 139 -8.99 17.16 21.68
C SER A 139 -7.67 16.93 22.43
N ALA A 140 -7.65 16.08 23.47
CA ALA A 140 -6.46 15.76 24.25
C ALA A 140 -5.57 14.64 23.66
N ASP A 141 -6.09 13.79 22.78
CA ASP A 141 -5.34 12.64 22.21
C ASP A 141 -4.98 12.85 20.72
N ARG A 142 -5.27 14.04 20.18
CA ARG A 142 -4.99 14.35 18.78
C ARG A 142 -3.54 14.81 18.66
N PRO A 143 -2.71 14.18 17.82
CA PRO A 143 -1.44 14.77 17.46
C PRO A 143 -1.75 16.08 16.71
N GLU A 144 -1.39 17.21 17.31
CA GLU A 144 -1.68 18.56 16.78
C GLU A 144 -1.04 18.80 15.40
N ASP A 145 -0.10 17.94 14.99
CA ASP A 145 0.73 18.08 13.77
C ASP A 145 0.40 17.07 12.66
N LEU A 146 -0.87 16.68 12.51
CA LEU A 146 -1.30 15.91 11.34
C LEU A 146 -1.38 16.84 10.12
N PRO A 147 -0.71 16.53 8.99
CA PRO A 147 -0.71 17.38 7.80
C PRO A 147 -2.08 17.42 7.09
N ILE A 148 -3.07 16.66 7.56
CA ILE A 148 -4.34 16.40 6.87
C ILE A 148 -5.52 16.53 7.83
N ALA A 149 -6.61 17.13 7.35
CA ALA A 149 -7.81 17.25 8.16
C ALA A 149 -8.46 15.86 8.40
N PRO A 150 -9.00 15.58 9.60
CA PRO A 150 -9.60 14.27 9.93
C PRO A 150 -10.72 13.84 8.99
N ARG A 151 -11.44 14.79 8.40
CA ARG A 151 -12.49 14.50 7.40
C ARG A 151 -11.87 13.93 6.11
N GLN A 152 -10.81 14.55 5.61
CA GLN A 152 -10.09 14.12 4.41
C GLN A 152 -9.42 12.76 4.64
N LEU A 153 -8.81 12.58 5.81
CA LEU A 153 -8.21 11.31 6.22
C LEU A 153 -9.25 10.18 6.29
N ARG A 154 -10.40 10.41 6.96
CA ARG A 154 -11.50 9.42 6.97
C ARG A 154 -12.03 9.10 5.58
N ARG A 155 -12.07 10.08 4.68
CA ARG A 155 -12.48 9.87 3.29
C ARG A 155 -11.48 8.97 2.56
N LEU A 156 -10.18 9.22 2.68
CA LEU A 156 -9.14 8.36 2.09
C LEU A 156 -9.17 6.93 2.64
N LEU A 157 -9.32 6.78 3.96
CA LEU A 157 -9.41 5.46 4.59
C LEU A 157 -10.76 4.76 4.31
N GLY A 158 -11.74 5.48 3.78
CA GLY A 158 -12.99 4.91 3.26
C GLY A 158 -12.91 4.46 1.80
N THR A 159 -11.79 4.72 1.11
CA THR A 159 -11.59 4.32 -0.28
C THR A 159 -11.64 2.81 -0.42
N ARG A 160 -12.39 2.34 -1.43
CA ARG A 160 -12.43 0.95 -1.84
C ARG A 160 -11.53 0.73 -3.04
N ILE A 161 -10.88 -0.43 -3.07
CA ILE A 161 -10.11 -0.83 -4.24
C ILE A 161 -11.07 -1.13 -5.40
N ALA A 162 -10.68 -0.72 -6.60
CA ALA A 162 -11.39 -1.00 -7.84
C ALA A 162 -10.54 -1.95 -8.70
N PRO A 163 -11.15 -2.73 -9.61
CA PRO A 163 -10.42 -3.59 -10.54
C PRO A 163 -9.62 -2.81 -11.59
N GLU A 164 -9.95 -1.53 -11.80
CA GLU A 164 -9.25 -0.63 -12.73
C GLU A 164 -8.27 0.31 -11.98
N THR A 165 -7.77 1.35 -12.66
CA THR A 165 -6.88 2.32 -12.01
C THR A 165 -7.60 3.06 -10.89
N LEU A 166 -6.99 3.09 -9.71
CA LEU A 166 -7.59 3.69 -8.52
C LEU A 166 -7.59 5.22 -8.61
N VAL A 167 -8.76 5.83 -8.40
CA VAL A 167 -8.93 7.28 -8.31
C VAL A 167 -9.38 7.64 -6.90
N VAL A 168 -8.72 8.63 -6.29
CA VAL A 168 -9.04 9.14 -4.95
C VAL A 168 -9.11 10.65 -4.95
N LEU A 169 -9.75 11.25 -3.95
CA LEU A 169 -9.65 12.69 -3.75
C LEU A 169 -8.44 13.01 -2.88
N SER A 170 -7.58 13.89 -3.37
CA SER A 170 -6.42 14.41 -2.64
C SER A 170 -6.82 14.80 -1.22
N PRO A 171 -6.03 14.41 -0.20
CA PRO A 171 -6.26 14.86 1.16
C PRO A 171 -5.87 16.33 1.39
N PHE A 172 -5.27 17.01 0.41
CA PHE A 172 -4.81 18.40 0.55
C PHE A 172 -5.69 19.37 -0.23
N THR A 173 -5.99 19.03 -1.49
CA THR A 173 -6.68 19.92 -2.43
C THR A 173 -8.10 19.47 -2.78
N ASP A 174 -8.54 18.31 -2.28
CA ASP A 174 -9.81 17.66 -2.65
C ASP A 174 -9.96 17.35 -4.16
N ARG A 175 -8.88 17.44 -4.95
CA ARG A 175 -8.90 17.11 -6.38
C ARG A 175 -8.84 15.60 -6.63
N PRO A 176 -9.49 15.10 -7.69
CA PRO A 176 -9.33 13.71 -8.10
C PRO A 176 -7.90 13.43 -8.56
N LEU A 177 -7.30 12.39 -8.01
CA LEU A 177 -5.96 11.90 -8.31
C LEU A 177 -6.07 10.44 -8.77
N ARG A 178 -5.46 10.15 -9.91
CA ARG A 178 -5.25 8.79 -10.41
C ARG A 178 -3.97 8.22 -9.81
N SER A 179 -3.97 6.94 -9.42
CA SER A 179 -2.74 6.30 -8.96
C SER A 179 -1.69 6.29 -10.07
N GLN A 180 -0.48 6.77 -9.80
CA GLN A 180 0.59 6.82 -10.80
C GLN A 180 1.17 5.44 -11.08
N ILE A 181 1.39 4.66 -10.01
CA ILE A 181 1.85 3.27 -10.09
C ILE A 181 1.11 2.42 -9.05
N SER A 182 0.97 1.14 -9.37
CA SER A 182 0.36 0.14 -8.51
C SER A 182 1.21 -1.13 -8.57
N PHE A 183 1.53 -1.72 -7.43
CA PHE A 183 2.37 -2.92 -7.37
C PHE A 183 2.01 -3.78 -6.15
N SER A 184 2.39 -5.07 -6.18
CA SER A 184 2.17 -6.00 -5.06
C SER A 184 3.50 -6.45 -4.44
N VAL A 185 3.57 -6.43 -3.11
CA VAL A 185 4.69 -6.94 -2.31
C VAL A 185 4.14 -7.65 -1.08
N ASP A 186 4.55 -8.90 -0.82
CA ASP A 186 4.12 -9.70 0.34
C ASP A 186 2.59 -9.72 0.57
N HIS A 187 1.81 -9.93 -0.50
CA HIS A 187 0.34 -9.89 -0.47
C HIS A 187 -0.27 -8.52 -0.13
N GLN A 188 0.50 -7.44 -0.26
CA GLN A 188 0.01 -6.07 -0.13
C GLN A 188 -0.03 -5.39 -1.49
N ILE A 189 -1.20 -4.85 -1.85
CA ILE A 189 -1.37 -4.01 -3.03
C ILE A 189 -1.13 -2.56 -2.62
N ILE A 190 -0.13 -1.93 -3.22
CA ILE A 190 0.34 -0.60 -2.90
C ILE A 190 0.09 0.32 -4.09
N HIS A 191 -0.62 1.41 -3.87
CA HIS A 191 -0.88 2.45 -4.86
C HIS A 191 -0.19 3.75 -4.46
N ARG A 192 0.56 4.35 -5.38
CA ARG A 192 1.19 5.67 -5.20
C ARG A 192 0.31 6.77 -5.81
N PHE A 193 0.19 7.88 -5.09
CA PHE A 193 -0.45 9.11 -5.54
C PHE A 193 0.48 10.29 -5.35
N CYS A 194 0.35 11.29 -6.21
CA CYS A 194 1.00 12.58 -6.08
C CYS A 194 -0.04 13.67 -6.28
N ASP A 195 -0.08 14.66 -5.39
CA ASP A 195 -0.82 15.88 -5.59
C ASP A 195 0.13 16.93 -6.19
N PRO A 196 -0.05 17.32 -7.47
CA PRO A 196 0.88 18.23 -8.15
C PRO A 196 0.79 19.69 -7.64
N GLU A 197 -0.29 20.10 -6.97
CA GLU A 197 -0.39 21.47 -6.45
C GLU A 197 0.38 21.65 -5.13
N THR A 198 0.46 20.57 -4.35
CA THR A 198 1.17 20.55 -3.06
C THR A 198 2.52 19.85 -3.14
N ASP A 199 2.84 19.26 -4.28
CA ASP A 199 4.05 18.47 -4.52
C ASP A 199 4.21 17.29 -3.54
N THR A 200 3.09 16.79 -2.99
CA THR A 200 3.09 15.79 -1.92
C THR A 200 2.73 14.41 -2.44
N VAL A 201 3.51 13.41 -2.01
CA VAL A 201 3.29 11.99 -2.34
C VAL A 201 2.69 11.23 -1.15
N PHE A 202 1.81 10.29 -1.45
CA PHE A 202 1.28 9.36 -0.46
C PHE A 202 0.93 8.00 -1.07
N TYR A 203 0.83 7.02 -0.19
CA TYR A 203 0.56 5.63 -0.58
C TYR A 203 -0.66 5.09 0.15
N LEU A 204 -1.53 4.40 -0.59
CA LEU A 204 -2.59 3.59 0.00
C LEU A 204 -2.27 2.11 -0.19
N VAL A 205 -2.46 1.33 0.87
CA VAL A 205 -2.03 -0.07 0.95
C VAL A 205 -3.17 -0.96 1.41
N TRP A 206 -3.49 -1.99 0.63
CA TRP A 206 -4.47 -3.04 0.98
C TRP A 206 -3.78 -4.39 1.09
N TRP A 207 -4.39 -5.31 1.85
CA TRP A 207 -4.01 -6.73 1.79
C TRP A 207 -4.87 -7.45 0.78
N GLU A 208 -4.25 -8.24 -0.10
CA GLU A 208 -4.93 -8.98 -1.18
C GLU A 208 -6.11 -9.84 -0.71
N LYS A 209 -6.02 -10.37 0.52
CA LYS A 209 -7.06 -11.22 1.12
C LYS A 209 -8.10 -10.45 1.93
N GLN A 210 -7.95 -9.14 2.08
CA GLN A 210 -8.79 -8.28 2.93
C GLN A 210 -9.11 -6.95 2.23
N LEU A 211 -9.50 -7.03 0.96
CA LEU A 211 -9.82 -5.86 0.13
C LEU A 211 -11.07 -5.09 0.61
N ASP A 212 -11.88 -5.71 1.47
CA ASP A 212 -13.04 -5.13 2.13
C ASP A 212 -12.69 -4.28 3.35
N GLN A 213 -11.44 -4.32 3.82
CA GLN A 213 -10.97 -3.47 4.92
C GLN A 213 -10.49 -2.10 4.41
N SER A 214 -10.39 -1.16 5.35
CA SER A 214 -9.81 0.16 5.08
C SER A 214 -8.34 0.02 4.70
N PRO A 215 -7.83 0.80 3.72
CA PRO A 215 -6.40 0.83 3.44
C PRO A 215 -5.60 1.33 4.63
N SER A 216 -4.33 0.94 4.66
CA SER A 216 -3.31 1.69 5.38
C SER A 216 -2.85 2.86 4.51
N LEU A 217 -2.47 3.96 5.15
CA LEU A 217 -2.01 5.16 4.49
C LEU A 217 -0.59 5.48 4.97
N TYR A 218 0.30 5.78 4.04
CA TYR A 218 1.67 6.20 4.33
C TYR A 218 1.99 7.53 3.64
N PHE A 219 2.46 8.50 4.44
CA PHE A 219 3.01 9.78 3.99
C PHE A 219 4.50 9.83 4.30
N PRO A 220 5.38 9.68 3.29
CA PRO A 220 6.82 9.75 3.48
C PRO A 220 7.30 11.07 4.08
N GLU A 221 6.83 12.19 3.53
CA GLU A 221 7.32 13.53 3.88
C GLU A 221 7.12 13.86 5.37
N SER A 222 5.97 13.49 5.93
CA SER A 222 5.64 13.70 7.35
C SER A 222 5.95 12.49 8.23
N ARG A 223 6.59 11.46 7.67
CA ARG A 223 6.93 10.18 8.32
C ARG A 223 5.73 9.61 9.08
N LEU A 224 4.58 9.54 8.42
CA LEU A 224 3.32 9.19 9.05
C LEU A 224 2.72 7.94 8.41
N ILE A 225 2.35 6.97 9.24
CA ILE A 225 1.57 5.80 8.86
C ILE A 225 0.25 5.84 9.64
N VAL A 226 -0.85 5.68 8.92
CA VAL A 226 -2.17 5.47 9.50
C VAL A 226 -2.65 4.08 9.13
N SER A 227 -2.76 3.19 10.11
CA SER A 227 -3.10 1.79 9.88
C SER A 227 -3.59 1.13 11.17
N ASP A 228 -4.55 0.21 11.04
CA ASP A 228 -4.97 -0.67 12.13
C ASP A 228 -4.30 -2.04 12.06
N ILE A 229 -3.39 -2.24 11.10
CA ILE A 229 -2.84 -3.56 10.79
C ILE A 229 -1.53 -3.78 11.55
N ASP A 230 -1.39 -4.99 12.07
CA ASP A 230 -0.14 -5.43 12.65
C ASP A 230 0.99 -5.34 11.60
N LEU A 231 2.18 -4.93 12.04
CA LEU A 231 3.35 -4.72 11.17
C LEU A 231 3.21 -3.58 10.15
N ALA A 232 2.34 -2.59 10.37
CA ALA A 232 2.26 -1.39 9.52
C ALA A 232 3.62 -0.67 9.35
N GLY A 233 4.53 -0.79 10.32
CA GLY A 233 5.91 -0.30 10.22
C GLY A 233 6.73 -0.92 9.08
N MET A 234 6.27 -2.02 8.47
CA MET A 234 6.90 -2.64 7.30
C MET A 234 6.49 -2.01 5.96
N ILE A 235 5.53 -1.08 5.95
CA ILE A 235 5.10 -0.41 4.71
C ILE A 235 6.27 0.36 4.05
N PRO A 236 7.01 1.24 4.75
CA PRO A 236 8.14 1.94 4.12
C PRO A 236 9.24 0.99 3.60
N PRO A 237 9.72 -0.02 4.37
CA PRO A 237 10.65 -1.02 3.86
C PRO A 237 10.20 -1.73 2.58
N ARG A 238 8.91 -2.10 2.48
CA ARG A 238 8.39 -2.77 1.29
C ARG A 238 8.39 -1.87 0.06
N ILE A 239 8.03 -0.60 0.24
CA ILE A 239 8.05 0.39 -0.83
C ILE A 239 9.49 0.65 -1.29
N LEU A 240 10.42 0.87 -0.35
CA LEU A 240 11.83 1.09 -0.65
C LEU A 240 12.47 -0.14 -1.31
N GLY A 241 12.17 -1.35 -0.82
CA GLY A 241 12.62 -2.60 -1.43
C GLY A 241 12.07 -2.79 -2.84
N TRP A 242 10.82 -2.39 -3.10
CA TRP A 242 10.26 -2.42 -4.45
C TRP A 242 10.99 -1.49 -5.40
N TYR A 243 11.22 -0.24 -5.00
CA TYR A 243 11.98 0.72 -5.81
C TYR A 243 13.41 0.26 -6.09
N MET A 244 14.09 -0.31 -5.09
CA MET A 244 15.41 -0.93 -5.26
C MET A 244 15.41 -2.06 -6.30
N SER A 245 14.37 -2.90 -6.29
CA SER A 245 14.23 -4.02 -7.25
C SER A 245 13.66 -3.60 -8.61
N THR A 246 13.22 -2.35 -8.77
CA THR A 246 12.55 -1.86 -9.98
C THR A 246 13.24 -0.57 -10.48
N PRO A 247 14.37 -0.66 -11.18
CA PRO A 247 15.11 0.51 -11.67
C PRO A 247 14.29 1.44 -12.57
N ASP A 248 13.35 0.88 -13.33
CA ASP A 248 12.51 1.61 -14.28
C ASP A 248 11.35 2.38 -13.65
N HIS A 249 11.22 2.38 -12.31
CA HIS A 249 10.12 3.04 -11.61
C HIS A 249 9.97 4.53 -11.94
N VAL A 250 11.08 5.22 -12.23
CA VAL A 250 11.08 6.63 -12.61
C VAL A 250 10.31 6.85 -13.90
N SER A 251 10.61 6.03 -14.93
CA SER A 251 9.92 6.07 -16.21
C SER A 251 8.44 5.71 -16.04
N LEU A 252 8.14 4.66 -15.25
CA LEU A 252 6.76 4.26 -14.96
C LEU A 252 5.95 5.38 -14.30
N ILE A 253 6.57 6.15 -13.40
CA ILE A 253 5.93 7.28 -12.72
C ILE A 253 5.78 8.48 -13.66
N ALA A 254 6.79 8.76 -14.49
CA ALA A 254 6.76 9.87 -15.44
C ALA A 254 5.75 9.67 -16.58
N GLU A 255 5.56 8.42 -17.01
CA GLU A 255 4.59 8.03 -18.04
C GLU A 255 3.16 7.87 -17.49
N ALA A 256 2.99 7.96 -16.18
CA ALA A 256 1.68 7.80 -15.56
C ALA A 256 0.72 8.91 -16.01
N ARG A 257 -0.40 8.51 -16.60
CA ARG A 257 -1.42 9.46 -17.06
C ARG A 257 -2.00 10.23 -15.88
N GLU A 258 -2.17 11.54 -16.06
CA GLU A 258 -2.96 12.34 -15.12
C GLU A 258 -4.42 11.89 -15.11
N PHE A 259 -5.13 12.30 -14.06
CA PHE A 259 -6.56 12.09 -13.97
C PHE A 259 -7.29 12.88 -15.07
N GLU A 260 -8.18 12.21 -15.81
CA GLU A 260 -9.04 12.85 -16.81
C GLU A 260 -10.52 12.57 -16.52
N ALA A 261 -11.44 13.45 -16.95
CA ALA A 261 -12.88 13.27 -16.70
C ALA A 261 -13.44 11.93 -17.23
N GLN A 262 -12.79 11.34 -18.25
CA GLN A 262 -13.14 10.01 -18.75
C GLN A 262 -12.92 8.89 -17.74
N ASP A 263 -12.03 9.07 -16.76
CA ASP A 263 -11.80 8.13 -15.66
C ASP A 263 -12.96 8.10 -14.65
N PHE A 264 -13.89 9.08 -14.71
CA PHE A 264 -15.19 9.01 -14.03
C PHE A 264 -16.31 8.40 -14.89
N GLY A 265 -15.99 7.86 -16.07
CA GLY A 265 -17.00 7.38 -17.03
C GLY A 265 -17.81 8.51 -17.71
N LEU A 266 -17.40 9.78 -17.54
CA LEU A 266 -18.07 10.94 -18.13
C LEU A 266 -17.71 11.16 -19.62
N GLY A 267 -16.70 10.44 -20.13
CA GLY A 267 -16.27 10.52 -21.53
C GLY A 267 -17.35 10.06 -22.50
N SER A 268 -18.12 9.03 -22.14
CA SER A 268 -19.22 8.52 -22.96
C SER A 268 -20.42 9.46 -23.02
N ALA A 269 -20.67 10.26 -21.98
CA ALA A 269 -21.74 11.25 -21.97
C ALA A 269 -21.37 12.53 -22.74
N SER A 270 -20.09 12.93 -22.73
CA SER A 270 -19.61 14.11 -23.48
C SER A 270 -19.53 13.85 -24.99
N SER A 271 -19.28 12.59 -25.39
CA SER A 271 -19.38 12.15 -26.80
C SER A 271 -20.81 12.27 -27.36
N LEU A 272 -21.86 12.27 -26.53
CA LEU A 272 -23.24 12.48 -26.98
C LEU A 272 -23.58 13.96 -27.15
N LEU A 273 -22.84 14.87 -26.51
CA LEU A 273 -22.99 16.33 -26.64
C LEU A 273 -22.08 16.91 -27.72
N ALA A 274 -20.99 16.24 -28.06
CA ALA A 274 -20.18 16.55 -29.22
C ALA A 274 -20.80 15.94 -30.49
N SER A 275 -21.96 16.46 -30.91
CA SER A 275 -22.42 16.29 -32.29
C SER A 275 -21.68 17.31 -33.15
N PRO A 276 -20.78 16.91 -34.07
CA PRO A 276 -20.39 17.81 -35.14
C PRO A 276 -21.61 17.99 -36.04
N GLU A 277 -22.02 19.23 -36.25
CA GLU A 277 -22.88 19.60 -37.37
C GLU A 277 -22.27 19.02 -38.66
N ASN A 278 -22.87 17.95 -39.18
CA ASN A 278 -22.71 17.58 -40.58
C ASN A 278 -24.03 17.04 -41.13
N THR A 279 -24.59 17.90 -41.96
CA THR A 279 -25.72 17.80 -42.87
C THR A 279 -25.90 16.44 -43.57
N VAL A 280 -27.08 15.84 -43.33
CA VAL A 280 -28.00 15.12 -44.24
C VAL A 280 -27.47 13.94 -45.10
N SER A 281 -28.02 12.75 -44.84
CA SER A 281 -28.90 11.95 -45.75
C SER A 281 -29.47 10.69 -45.05
N PRO A 282 -30.78 10.35 -45.17
CA PRO A 282 -31.34 9.03 -44.78
C PRO A 282 -31.35 8.07 -46.00
N PRO A 283 -31.79 6.78 -45.95
CA PRO A 283 -32.41 5.95 -44.90
C PRO A 283 -31.65 4.61 -44.64
N THR A 284 -32.02 3.70 -43.72
CA THR A 284 -33.02 2.62 -43.88
C THR A 284 -33.03 1.75 -42.60
N THR A 285 -34.20 1.47 -42.03
CA THR A 285 -34.46 0.45 -40.98
C THR A 285 -34.46 -0.97 -41.58
N PRO A 286 -34.06 -2.03 -40.85
CA PRO A 286 -34.99 -2.77 -39.96
C PRO A 286 -34.35 -3.17 -38.61
N GLU A 287 -35.03 -2.90 -37.50
CA GLU A 287 -35.81 -3.86 -36.65
C GLU A 287 -34.98 -4.84 -35.81
N ASP A 288 -35.08 -4.61 -34.49
CA ASP A 288 -35.07 -5.52 -33.34
C ASP A 288 -33.88 -6.46 -33.09
N VAL A 289 -33.10 -6.14 -32.03
CA VAL A 289 -33.10 -6.97 -30.82
C VAL A 289 -33.03 -6.08 -29.56
N SER A 290 -34.09 -6.19 -28.77
CA SER A 290 -34.23 -5.76 -27.38
C SER A 290 -33.11 -6.26 -26.47
N THR A 291 -32.57 -5.38 -25.63
CA THR A 291 -32.42 -5.55 -24.16
C THR A 291 -31.75 -4.30 -23.58
N ALA A 292 -32.47 -3.19 -23.64
CA ALA A 292 -32.25 -2.05 -22.77
C ALA A 292 -33.16 -2.23 -21.55
N ASP A 293 -32.68 -2.99 -20.57
CA ASP A 293 -33.24 -3.01 -19.22
C ASP A 293 -32.13 -3.38 -18.24
N MET A 294 -31.36 -2.36 -17.83
CA MET A 294 -30.65 -2.34 -16.56
C MET A 294 -30.29 -0.88 -16.22
N ILE A 295 -31.31 -0.04 -16.16
CA ILE A 295 -31.18 1.27 -15.51
C ILE A 295 -31.16 1.00 -14.01
N SER A 296 -29.97 1.16 -13.44
CA SER A 296 -29.65 1.14 -12.02
C SER A 296 -30.71 1.86 -11.18
N GLU A 297 -31.20 1.16 -10.15
CA GLU A 297 -32.16 1.63 -9.13
C GLU A 297 -31.71 2.90 -8.37
N SER A 298 -30.51 3.40 -8.64
CA SER A 298 -29.89 4.56 -8.00
C SER A 298 -30.53 5.90 -8.38
N TRP A 299 -31.30 5.97 -9.47
CA TRP A 299 -31.94 7.22 -9.94
C TRP A 299 -33.41 7.38 -9.53
N ALA A 300 -34.07 6.34 -9.02
CA ALA A 300 -35.46 6.43 -8.57
C ALA A 300 -35.62 7.13 -7.20
N PHE A 301 -34.53 7.31 -6.46
CA PHE A 301 -34.54 7.94 -5.13
C PHE A 301 -34.60 9.48 -5.18
N LEU A 302 -34.04 10.10 -6.23
CA LEU A 302 -33.93 11.57 -6.32
C LEU A 302 -35.21 12.27 -6.80
N HIS A 303 -36.16 11.55 -7.41
CA HIS A 303 -37.44 12.12 -7.82
C HIS A 303 -38.59 11.89 -6.83
N ARG A 304 -38.34 11.23 -5.68
CA ARG A 304 -39.38 10.92 -4.68
C ARG A 304 -39.44 11.89 -3.49
N THR A 305 -38.57 12.89 -3.44
CA THR A 305 -38.51 13.83 -2.31
C THR A 305 -39.01 15.25 -2.65
N GLN A 306 -39.64 15.46 -3.81
CA GLN A 306 -39.99 16.82 -4.25
C GLN A 306 -41.47 17.16 -4.41
N ASP A 307 -42.40 16.25 -4.16
CA ASP A 307 -43.83 16.59 -4.14
C ASP A 307 -44.58 15.78 -3.08
N GLU A 308 -44.82 16.37 -1.90
CA GLU A 308 -46.11 16.34 -1.20
C GLU A 308 -46.14 17.41 -0.09
N PRO A 309 -47.17 18.29 -0.03
CA PRO A 309 -47.42 19.17 1.10
C PRO A 309 -48.22 18.42 2.17
N SER A 310 -47.64 18.21 3.36
CA SER A 310 -48.37 17.59 4.48
C SER A 310 -49.22 18.62 5.24
N GLU A 311 -50.53 18.55 5.07
CA GLU A 311 -51.52 19.12 5.98
C GLU A 311 -51.46 18.43 7.36
N SER A 312 -51.58 19.22 8.43
CA SER A 312 -51.86 18.74 9.78
C SER A 312 -53.29 18.23 9.91
N PRO A 313 -53.56 17.30 10.85
CA PRO A 313 -54.38 17.72 11.98
C PRO A 313 -53.94 17.18 13.34
N ALA A 314 -54.58 17.76 14.35
CA ALA A 314 -54.21 17.86 15.76
C ALA A 314 -54.46 16.60 16.62
N ALA A 315 -53.66 16.55 17.69
CA ALA A 315 -53.95 16.20 19.09
C ALA A 315 -54.78 14.95 19.42
N GLU A 316 -54.16 14.01 20.15
CA GLU A 316 -54.57 13.62 21.52
C GLU A 316 -53.47 12.77 22.20
N ASP A 317 -53.13 13.17 23.42
CA ASP A 317 -52.34 12.47 24.47
C ASP A 317 -53.31 12.41 25.68
N PRO A 318 -53.23 11.53 26.72
CA PRO A 318 -52.04 10.80 27.18
C PRO A 318 -52.29 9.37 27.75
N THR A 319 -51.22 8.61 28.04
CA THR A 319 -50.98 7.97 29.37
C THR A 319 -49.71 7.10 29.43
N ARG A 320 -48.79 7.51 30.33
CA ARG A 320 -48.00 6.71 31.33
C ARG A 320 -47.62 5.26 30.96
N THR A 321 -46.35 4.82 30.99
CA THR A 321 -45.45 4.75 32.17
C THR A 321 -44.00 4.41 31.76
N ARG A 322 -43.01 5.02 32.44
CA ARG A 322 -41.62 4.53 32.53
C ARG A 322 -41.57 3.27 33.43
N PRO A 323 -40.54 2.41 33.30
CA PRO A 323 -39.47 2.51 34.30
C PRO A 323 -38.04 2.33 33.75
N SER A 324 -37.17 3.11 34.38
CA SER A 324 -35.71 2.99 34.41
C SER A 324 -35.23 1.65 35.00
N GLY A 325 -34.25 1.01 34.37
CA GLY A 325 -33.59 -0.20 34.88
C GLY A 325 -32.10 -0.22 34.55
N SER A 326 -31.31 0.29 35.49
CA SER A 326 -29.85 0.41 35.48
C SER A 326 -29.10 -0.92 35.24
N LEU A 327 -28.21 -0.92 34.23
CA LEU A 327 -27.25 -2.00 33.91
C LEU A 327 -26.16 -2.20 34.98
N LEU A 328 -26.06 -1.33 35.98
CA LEU A 328 -25.03 -1.41 37.04
C LEU A 328 -25.39 -2.38 38.19
N GLY A 329 -26.61 -2.94 38.20
CA GLY A 329 -27.03 -3.93 39.21
C GLY A 329 -26.62 -5.38 38.91
N ARG A 330 -26.23 -5.70 37.66
CA ARG A 330 -25.99 -7.10 37.23
C ARG A 330 -24.53 -7.56 37.27
N LEU A 331 -23.57 -6.67 37.59
CA LEU A 331 -22.14 -7.01 37.64
C LEU A 331 -21.58 -7.33 39.04
N ARG A 332 -22.41 -7.36 40.09
CA ARG A 332 -21.97 -7.67 41.47
C ARG A 332 -22.25 -9.10 41.95
N SER A 333 -22.78 -10.00 41.12
CA SER A 333 -23.13 -11.37 41.55
C SER A 333 -22.16 -12.47 41.11
N LEU A 334 -21.01 -12.17 40.50
CA LEU A 334 -20.05 -13.18 40.01
C LEU A 334 -18.67 -13.16 40.67
N VAL A 335 -18.51 -12.47 41.80
CA VAL A 335 -17.33 -12.63 42.67
C VAL A 335 -17.80 -12.97 44.08
N ARG A 336 -18.03 -14.27 44.31
CA ARG A 336 -17.82 -14.97 45.60
C ARG A 336 -18.29 -16.42 45.54
N LYS A 337 -17.34 -17.35 45.44
CA LYS A 337 -17.24 -18.65 46.13
C LYS A 337 -16.00 -19.33 45.52
N LYS A 338 -14.84 -19.25 46.19
CA LYS A 338 -14.33 -20.22 47.19
C LYS A 338 -14.34 -21.64 46.67
#